data_AF-A0A9N9MSW8-F1
#
_entry.id   AF-A0A9N9MSW8-F1
#
_cell.length_a   1.000
_cell.length_b   1.000
_cell.length_c   1.000
_cell.angle_alpha   90.00
_cell.angle_beta   90.00
_cell.angle_gamma   90.00
#
_symmetry.space_group_name_H-M   'P 1'
#
loop_
_entity.id
_entity.type
_entity.pdbx_description
1 polymer ?
#
loop_
_entity_poly.entity_id
_entity_poly.type
_entity_poly.pdbx_seq_one_letter_code
_entity_poly.pdbx_strand_id
1 'polypeptide(L)'
;MQDLKSRRPLPLKSDYSGLVPTLLENFSNLKDSGKQIDTQIALDGTVSGIYIHASIGNYNQREINTFYQSMLQQEIAEMEVIKLKEKYNKSFCSMRAFKESVMYNICKINSRLRQIVSEFNYFSDEKIQMDIVDPQWAMIENVETSILKVADEEIPVRPFIPPSEQAILDAKNSEEEKNKILHLAEDFRDTALTNMMNGVLEVKWEDELKKNVPKPECMLQKKTEFYNKEDVRAIGNYEKKTQQLQSDRHKYKSLLQDEFQKLSVNLRDSIKTFNRKLSESNNLKFHVDSGMNQQNLIVNRQIIKQKQRIEISQMEQDIIQKIKLHEGRVEENQAYAILIYEALQECKINMQSMATKEKQLEKAYRKDFQDLPPIIQEQAFKLYKKRPKINFRIISPATLLSELAKAVLTIEMTFAMTQECVEYMKALEQLDAYVGVPTTIDENIWNLICKHRRHRIEYEIRVS
;
A
#
# COMPACT_ATOMS: atom_id res chain seq x y z
N MET A 1 -13.26 -14.36 36.66
CA MET A 1 -13.54 -12.98 36.18
C MET A 1 -13.36 -11.86 37.24
N GLN A 2 -12.81 -12.15 38.43
CA GLN A 2 -12.38 -11.12 39.39
C GLN A 2 -10.84 -10.98 39.50
N ASP A 3 -10.06 -11.99 39.11
CA ASP A 3 -8.59 -11.97 39.19
C ASP A 3 -7.85 -11.30 38.02
N LEU A 4 -8.55 -10.87 36.97
CA LEU A 4 -7.96 -10.13 35.85
C LEU A 4 -8.04 -8.61 36.02
N LYS A 5 -8.73 -8.11 37.05
CA LYS A 5 -8.80 -6.67 37.38
C LYS A 5 -7.69 -6.23 38.33
N SER A 6 -7.02 -7.14 39.03
CA SER A 6 -5.96 -6.85 40.02
C SER A 6 -4.56 -6.68 39.41
N ARG A 7 -4.37 -7.00 38.12
CA ARG A 7 -3.07 -6.93 37.43
C ARG A 7 -2.93 -5.78 36.43
N ARG A 8 -3.80 -4.77 36.47
CA ARG A 8 -3.57 -3.52 35.72
C ARG A 8 -2.79 -2.54 36.60
N PRO A 9 -1.62 -2.04 36.18
CA PRO A 9 -1.04 -0.89 36.84
C PRO A 9 -2.02 0.27 36.73
N LEU A 10 -2.41 0.83 37.88
CA LEU A 10 -3.21 2.06 37.93
C LEU A 10 -2.41 3.19 37.26
N PRO A 11 -3.05 4.05 36.46
CA PRO A 11 -2.40 5.27 36.01
C PRO A 11 -1.98 6.09 37.23
N LEU A 12 -0.78 6.70 37.18
CA LEU A 12 -0.33 7.64 38.20
C LEU A 12 -1.41 8.71 38.40
N LYS A 13 -1.93 8.83 39.62
CA LYS A 13 -2.86 9.91 40.05
C LYS A 13 -2.09 11.22 40.24
N SER A 14 -1.44 11.70 39.19
CA SER A 14 -1.02 13.09 39.10
C SER A 14 -1.70 13.67 37.87
N ASP A 15 -2.62 14.60 38.09
CA ASP A 15 -3.35 15.31 37.05
C ASP A 15 -2.38 16.00 36.09
N TYR A 16 -2.12 15.35 34.96
CA TYR A 16 -1.39 15.96 33.84
C TYR A 16 -2.29 16.89 33.01
N SER A 17 -3.54 17.10 33.42
CA SER A 17 -4.48 18.04 32.78
C SER A 17 -3.95 19.48 32.74
N GLY A 18 -3.09 19.86 33.70
CA GLY A 18 -2.37 21.13 33.68
C GLY A 18 -1.07 21.11 32.86
N LEU A 19 -0.49 19.94 32.58
CA LEU A 19 0.77 19.78 31.84
C LEU A 19 0.54 19.72 30.32
N VAL A 20 -0.62 19.25 29.87
CA VAL A 20 -0.97 19.18 28.43
C VAL A 20 -1.10 20.58 27.81
N PRO A 21 -1.76 21.58 28.43
CA PRO A 21 -1.79 22.95 27.93
C PRO A 21 -0.40 23.58 27.92
N THR A 22 0.42 23.39 28.97
CA THR A 22 1.78 23.96 29.04
C THR A 22 2.74 23.30 28.06
N LEU A 23 2.59 22.00 27.77
CA LEU A 23 3.34 21.34 26.70
C LEU A 23 2.89 21.82 25.33
N LEU A 24 1.58 21.96 25.09
CA LEU A 24 1.03 22.48 23.83
C LEU A 24 1.41 23.96 23.59
N GLU A 25 1.46 24.80 24.64
CA GLU A 25 1.97 26.18 24.59
C GLU A 25 3.48 26.23 24.36
N ASN A 26 4.25 25.29 24.93
CA ASN A 26 5.68 25.20 24.68
C ASN A 26 6.00 24.65 23.26
N PHE A 27 5.15 23.80 22.68
CA PHE A 27 5.30 23.33 21.29
C PHE A 27 4.84 24.38 20.26
N SER A 28 3.81 25.17 20.56
CA SER A 28 3.36 26.25 19.67
C SER A 28 4.32 27.45 19.65
N ASN A 29 5.06 27.69 20.74
CA ASN A 29 6.10 28.71 20.83
C ASN A 29 7.49 28.31 20.29
N LEU A 30 7.65 27.11 19.71
CA LEU A 30 8.91 26.63 19.13
C LEU A 30 8.99 26.79 17.60
N LYS A 31 8.29 27.77 17.02
CA LYS A 31 8.61 28.29 15.68
C LYS A 31 9.84 29.19 15.75
N ASP A 32 10.96 28.61 16.16
CA ASP A 32 12.28 29.17 15.90
C ASP A 32 12.51 29.14 14.39
N SER A 33 12.48 30.32 13.79
CA SER A 33 12.78 30.61 12.38
C SER A 33 14.25 30.35 11.98
N GLY A 34 15.01 29.60 12.79
CA GLY A 34 16.44 29.31 12.61
C GLY A 34 16.83 27.83 12.63
N LYS A 35 15.89 26.87 12.71
CA LYS A 35 16.22 25.44 12.64
C LYS A 35 16.62 25.05 11.21
N GLN A 36 17.71 24.28 11.06
CA GLN A 36 18.12 23.73 9.77
C GLN A 36 16.96 22.95 9.15
N ILE A 37 16.81 23.06 7.82
CA ILE A 37 15.71 22.44 7.04
C ILE A 37 15.60 20.94 7.36
N ASP A 38 16.73 20.26 7.54
CA ASP A 38 16.80 18.84 7.90
C ASP A 38 16.18 18.53 9.26
N THR A 39 16.33 19.44 10.24
CA THR A 39 15.73 19.29 11.57
C THR A 39 14.21 19.50 11.53
N GLN A 40 13.73 20.39 10.67
CA GLN A 40 12.28 20.59 10.46
C GLN A 40 11.66 19.38 9.74
N ILE A 41 12.30 18.86 8.69
CA ILE A 41 11.85 17.64 7.99
C ILE A 41 11.83 16.44 8.96
N ALA A 42 12.82 16.32 9.84
CA ALA A 42 12.88 15.23 10.81
C ALA A 42 11.76 15.28 11.85
N LEU A 43 11.30 16.49 12.21
CA LEU A 43 10.21 16.71 13.17
C LEU A 43 8.83 16.55 12.53
N ASP A 44 8.62 17.17 11.36
CA ASP A 44 7.34 17.11 10.63
C ASP A 44 7.18 15.78 9.85
N GLY A 45 8.27 15.02 9.71
CA GLY A 45 8.31 13.73 9.02
C GLY A 45 8.07 13.81 7.51
N THR A 46 7.86 15.01 6.94
CA THR A 46 7.48 15.23 5.54
C THR A 46 8.21 16.43 4.93
N VAL A 47 8.70 16.25 3.70
CA VAL A 47 9.32 17.30 2.88
C VAL A 47 8.25 18.22 2.27
N SER A 48 7.00 17.74 2.18
CA SER A 48 5.85 18.49 1.67
C SER A 48 5.57 19.77 2.49
N GLY A 49 5.85 19.75 3.80
CA GLY A 49 5.68 20.90 4.69
C GLY A 49 6.55 22.12 4.35
N ILE A 50 7.63 21.94 3.59
CA ILE A 50 8.48 23.04 3.09
C ILE A 50 7.76 23.81 1.98
N TYR A 51 6.98 23.09 1.17
CA TYR A 51 6.36 23.66 -0.02
C TYR A 51 4.92 24.09 0.23
N ILE A 52 4.20 23.46 1.15
CA ILE A 52 2.79 23.73 1.42
C ILE A 52 2.58 23.80 2.92
N HIS A 53 1.62 24.62 3.34
CA HIS A 53 1.14 24.58 4.71
C HIS A 53 0.47 23.24 5.01
N ALA A 54 1.01 22.51 5.98
CA ALA A 54 0.45 21.25 6.45
C ALA A 54 -1.04 21.42 6.79
N SER A 55 -1.85 20.44 6.38
CA SER A 55 -3.28 20.47 6.65
C SER A 55 -3.53 20.27 8.16
N ILE A 56 -4.48 21.01 8.74
CA ILE A 56 -4.73 21.05 10.21
C ILE A 56 -5.07 19.67 10.80
N GLY A 57 -5.53 18.72 9.98
CA GLY A 57 -5.82 17.34 10.38
C GLY A 57 -4.65 16.36 10.26
N ASN A 58 -3.42 16.82 10.03
CA ASN A 58 -2.28 15.90 9.90
C ASN A 58 -1.91 15.27 11.23
N TYR A 59 -1.86 13.94 11.26
CA TYR A 59 -1.37 13.17 12.38
C TYR A 59 0.12 12.92 12.21
N ASN A 60 0.88 13.00 13.31
CA ASN A 60 2.27 12.56 13.26
C ASN A 60 2.33 11.05 12.99
N GLN A 61 3.41 10.60 12.33
CA GLN A 61 3.56 9.20 11.93
C GLN A 61 3.46 8.21 13.11
N ARG A 62 3.74 8.66 14.34
CA ARG A 62 3.66 7.87 15.58
C ARG A 62 2.29 7.91 16.27
N GLU A 63 1.44 8.86 15.93
CA GLU A 63 0.13 9.05 16.56
C GLU A 63 -0.97 8.21 15.88
N ILE A 64 -0.72 7.77 14.64
CA ILE A 64 -1.66 6.98 13.83
C ILE A 64 -1.78 5.56 14.41
N ASN A 65 -2.92 5.29 15.05
CA ASN A 65 -3.18 4.02 15.73
C ASN A 65 -4.48 3.34 15.30
N THR A 66 -5.45 4.07 14.76
CA THR A 66 -6.75 3.52 14.36
C THR A 66 -6.89 3.39 12.85
N PHE A 67 -7.79 2.51 12.40
CA PHE A 67 -8.15 2.38 10.98
C PHE A 67 -8.69 3.71 10.42
N TYR A 68 -9.55 4.38 11.19
CA TYR A 68 -10.13 5.67 10.81
C TYR A 68 -9.06 6.76 10.62
N GLN A 69 -8.11 6.88 11.56
CA GLN A 69 -7.01 7.83 11.43
C GLN A 69 -6.15 7.56 10.18
N SER A 70 -5.98 6.28 9.83
CA SER A 70 -5.21 5.91 8.64
C SER A 70 -5.95 6.24 7.34
N MET A 71 -7.26 6.05 7.31
CA MET A 71 -8.10 6.46 6.18
C MET A 71 -8.10 7.98 6.02
N LEU A 72 -8.29 8.73 7.11
CA LEU A 72 -8.23 10.19 7.05
C LEU A 72 -6.87 10.69 6.55
N GLN A 73 -5.79 10.06 6.99
CA GLN A 73 -4.44 10.38 6.54
C GLN A 73 -4.21 10.09 5.06
N GLN A 74 -4.85 9.05 4.52
CA GLN A 74 -4.82 8.79 3.08
C GLN A 74 -5.47 9.94 2.31
N GLU A 75 -6.68 10.35 2.68
CA GLU A 75 -7.38 11.47 2.03
C GLU A 75 -6.58 12.77 2.13
N ILE A 76 -5.98 13.05 3.30
CA ILE A 76 -5.14 14.24 3.47
C ILE A 76 -3.88 14.17 2.58
N ALA A 77 -3.22 13.02 2.50
CA ALA A 77 -2.05 12.84 1.65
C ALA A 77 -2.38 13.04 0.17
N GLU A 78 -3.53 12.54 -0.30
CA GLU A 78 -4.02 12.77 -1.67
C GLU A 78 -4.27 14.26 -1.95
N MET A 79 -4.90 14.97 -0.99
CA MET A 79 -5.10 16.42 -1.07
C MET A 79 -3.77 17.19 -1.07
N GLU A 80 -2.78 16.78 -0.29
CA GLU A 80 -1.45 17.39 -0.27
C GLU A 80 -0.70 17.17 -1.59
N VAL A 81 -0.84 16.00 -2.22
CA VAL A 81 -0.32 15.73 -3.56
C VAL A 81 -0.95 16.66 -4.60
N ILE A 82 -2.26 16.92 -4.52
CA ILE A 82 -2.94 17.87 -5.42
C ILE A 82 -2.37 19.28 -5.22
N LYS A 83 -2.26 19.74 -3.98
CA LYS A 83 -1.67 21.07 -3.66
C LYS A 83 -0.22 21.19 -4.15
N LEU A 84 0.57 20.10 -4.08
CA LEU A 84 1.95 20.07 -4.60
C LEU A 84 1.97 20.26 -6.12
N LYS A 85 1.09 19.55 -6.83
CA LYS A 85 0.92 19.71 -8.28
C LYS A 85 0.49 21.12 -8.63
N GLU A 86 -0.50 21.69 -7.94
CA GLU A 86 -0.95 23.06 -8.18
C GLU A 86 0.16 24.11 -8.00
N LYS A 87 0.98 23.96 -6.95
CA LYS A 87 2.12 24.85 -6.72
C LYS A 87 3.14 24.78 -7.86
N TYR A 88 3.46 23.57 -8.31
CA TYR A 88 4.37 23.39 -9.45
C TYR A 88 3.76 23.93 -10.75
N ASN A 89 2.48 23.65 -11.02
CA ASN A 89 1.77 24.11 -12.20
C ASN A 89 1.80 25.65 -12.30
N LYS A 90 1.64 26.37 -11.19
CA LYS A 90 1.80 27.84 -11.18
C LYS A 90 3.21 28.27 -11.62
N SER A 91 4.25 27.62 -11.07
CA SER A 91 5.65 27.90 -11.47
C SER A 91 5.91 27.55 -12.94
N PHE A 92 5.36 26.43 -13.42
CA PHE A 92 5.46 25.99 -14.80
C PHE A 92 4.78 26.98 -15.77
N CYS A 93 3.57 27.45 -15.46
CA CYS A 93 2.89 28.48 -16.24
C CYS A 93 3.70 29.78 -16.31
N SER A 94 4.29 30.22 -15.18
CA SER A 94 5.20 31.38 -15.17
C SER A 94 6.43 31.14 -16.05
N MET A 95 7.00 29.93 -16.05
CA MET A 95 8.14 29.58 -16.91
C MET A 95 7.76 29.57 -18.40
N ARG A 96 6.57 29.07 -18.73
CA ARG A 96 6.05 29.06 -20.11
C ARG A 96 5.87 30.47 -20.64
N ALA A 97 5.23 31.36 -19.86
CA ALA A 97 5.09 32.77 -20.21
C ALA A 97 6.46 33.47 -20.35
N PHE A 98 7.42 33.12 -19.50
CA PHE A 98 8.79 33.62 -19.60
C PHE A 98 9.48 33.13 -20.89
N LYS A 99 9.31 31.86 -21.28
CA LYS A 99 9.82 31.33 -22.56
C LYS A 99 9.23 32.09 -23.75
N GLU A 100 7.92 32.35 -23.74
CA GLU A 100 7.24 33.10 -24.79
C GLU A 100 7.81 34.52 -24.95
N SER A 101 8.01 35.23 -23.83
CA SER A 101 8.63 36.55 -23.83
C SER A 101 10.07 36.54 -24.37
N VAL A 102 10.87 35.53 -23.97
CA VAL A 102 12.24 35.36 -24.47
C VAL A 102 12.23 35.04 -25.96
N MET A 103 11.37 34.15 -26.44
CA MET A 103 11.24 33.83 -27.87
C MET A 103 10.88 35.08 -28.68
N TYR A 104 9.91 35.87 -28.21
CA TYR A 104 9.54 37.12 -28.86
C TYR A 104 10.71 38.12 -28.93
N ASN A 105 11.50 38.25 -27.85
CA ASN A 105 12.68 39.10 -27.84
C ASN A 105 13.78 38.59 -28.81
N ILE A 106 13.98 37.27 -28.86
CA ILE A 106 14.91 36.65 -29.81
C ILE A 106 14.49 36.93 -31.25
N CYS A 107 13.20 36.80 -31.59
CA CYS A 107 12.69 37.12 -32.93
C CYS A 107 12.93 38.60 -33.30
N LYS A 108 12.79 39.53 -32.34
CA LYS A 108 13.13 40.95 -32.56
C LYS A 108 14.61 41.15 -32.84
N ILE A 109 15.48 40.54 -32.04
CA ILE A 109 16.94 40.62 -32.21
C ILE A 109 17.34 40.01 -33.56
N ASN A 110 16.81 38.83 -33.90
CA ASN A 110 17.03 38.16 -35.19
C ASN A 110 16.59 39.01 -36.38
N SER A 111 15.44 39.68 -36.28
CA SER A 111 14.96 40.59 -37.33
C SER A 111 15.92 41.77 -37.53
N ARG A 112 16.44 42.36 -36.45
CA ARG A 112 17.46 43.41 -36.54
C ARG A 112 18.78 42.88 -37.09
N LEU A 113 19.20 41.68 -36.70
CA LEU A 113 20.40 41.04 -37.25
C LEU A 113 20.27 40.79 -38.77
N ARG A 114 19.10 40.38 -39.26
CA ARG A 114 18.83 40.25 -40.70
C ARG A 114 18.94 41.59 -41.42
N GLN A 115 18.43 42.68 -40.82
CA GLN A 115 18.59 44.04 -41.35
C GLN A 115 20.06 44.44 -41.43
N ILE A 116 20.83 44.26 -40.36
CA ILE A 116 22.26 44.56 -40.31
C ILE A 116 23.04 43.77 -41.37
N VAL A 117 22.75 42.48 -41.55
CA VAL A 117 23.37 41.65 -42.60
C VAL A 117 23.02 42.18 -44.00
N SER A 118 21.77 42.60 -44.23
CA SER A 118 21.37 43.19 -45.50
C SER A 118 22.05 44.53 -45.78
N GLU A 119 22.21 45.38 -44.77
CA GLU A 119 22.92 46.66 -44.84
C GLU A 119 24.42 46.42 -45.09
N PHE A 120 25.04 45.49 -44.37
CA PHE A 120 26.45 45.14 -44.53
C PHE A 120 26.76 44.60 -45.93
N ASN A 121 25.87 43.77 -46.48
CA ASN A 121 25.98 43.23 -47.85
C ASN A 121 25.77 44.27 -48.95
N TYR A 122 25.08 45.37 -48.65
CA TYR A 122 24.93 46.48 -49.59
C TYR A 122 26.24 47.29 -49.73
N PHE A 123 26.97 47.49 -48.61
CA PHE A 123 28.19 48.29 -48.58
C PHE A 123 29.49 47.50 -48.84
N SER A 124 29.43 46.16 -48.87
CA SER A 124 30.59 45.28 -49.06
C SER A 124 30.54 44.57 -50.42
N ASP A 125 31.69 44.50 -51.09
CA ASP A 125 31.83 43.71 -52.31
C ASP A 125 31.75 42.19 -52.03
N GLU A 126 32.19 41.77 -50.84
CA GLU A 126 32.03 40.42 -50.31
C GLU A 126 30.71 40.28 -49.55
N LYS A 127 29.80 39.47 -50.08
CA LYS A 127 28.50 39.20 -49.46
C LYS A 127 28.61 38.10 -48.41
N ILE A 128 28.21 38.42 -47.19
CA ILE A 128 28.09 37.47 -46.09
C ILE A 128 26.73 36.78 -46.18
N GLN A 129 26.72 35.45 -46.19
CA GLN A 129 25.51 34.64 -45.97
C GLN A 129 25.53 34.12 -44.54
N MET A 130 24.53 34.52 -43.75
CA MET A 130 24.33 34.04 -42.39
C MET A 130 22.89 33.55 -42.23
N ASP A 131 22.74 32.29 -41.87
CA ASP A 131 21.44 31.68 -41.59
C ASP A 131 20.98 32.06 -40.17
N ILE A 132 20.08 33.03 -40.09
CA ILE A 132 19.46 33.46 -38.84
C ILE A 132 18.14 32.70 -38.67
N VAL A 133 18.13 31.72 -37.78
CA VAL A 133 16.97 30.87 -37.49
C VAL A 133 16.17 31.41 -36.32
N ASP A 134 14.85 31.53 -36.49
CA ASP A 134 13.95 31.96 -35.42
C ASP A 134 13.53 30.76 -34.54
N PRO A 135 13.38 30.97 -33.22
CA PRO A 135 12.97 29.91 -32.31
C PRO A 135 11.50 29.53 -32.58
N GLN A 136 11.23 28.23 -32.63
CA GLN A 136 9.89 27.67 -32.79
C GLN A 136 9.57 26.75 -31.62
N TRP A 137 8.26 26.63 -31.31
CA TRP A 137 7.79 25.65 -30.34
C TRP A 137 7.88 24.25 -30.92
N ALA A 138 8.46 23.31 -30.16
CA ALA A 138 8.38 21.91 -30.56
C ALA A 138 6.96 21.38 -30.31
N MET A 139 6.52 20.43 -31.13
CA MET A 139 5.16 19.83 -31.05
C MET A 139 4.83 19.33 -29.64
N ILE A 140 5.78 18.68 -28.97
CA ILE A 140 5.64 18.11 -27.63
C ILE A 140 5.52 19.19 -26.55
N GLU A 141 6.10 20.36 -26.78
CA GLU A 141 6.09 21.45 -25.79
C GLU A 141 4.76 22.21 -25.75
N ASN A 142 3.99 22.18 -26.84
CA ASN A 142 2.75 22.93 -26.98
C ASN A 142 1.54 22.01 -27.25
N VAL A 143 1.31 21.10 -26.30
CA VAL A 143 0.26 20.07 -26.35
C VAL A 143 -1.13 20.68 -26.57
N GLU A 144 -1.43 21.82 -25.94
CA GLU A 144 -2.74 22.49 -26.00
C GLU A 144 -3.13 22.99 -27.38
N THR A 145 -2.16 23.37 -28.21
CA THR A 145 -2.44 23.92 -29.55
C THR A 145 -2.14 22.93 -30.65
N SER A 146 -1.15 22.05 -30.46
CA SER A 146 -0.66 21.16 -31.52
C SER A 146 -1.17 19.73 -31.43
N ILE A 147 -1.61 19.26 -30.25
CA ILE A 147 -2.02 17.85 -30.05
C ILE A 147 -3.49 17.75 -29.64
N LEU A 148 -3.97 18.66 -28.78
CA LEU A 148 -5.35 18.63 -28.30
C LEU A 148 -6.35 19.28 -29.26
N LYS A 149 -5.88 20.08 -30.22
CA LYS A 149 -6.71 20.71 -31.25
C LYS A 149 -6.46 20.03 -32.58
N VAL A 150 -7.56 19.64 -33.23
CA VAL A 150 -7.56 19.17 -34.61
C VAL A 150 -7.53 20.40 -35.50
N ALA A 151 -6.58 20.48 -36.43
CA ALA A 151 -6.56 21.55 -37.41
C ALA A 151 -7.56 21.27 -38.54
N ASP A 152 -8.15 22.29 -39.15
CA ASP A 152 -9.11 22.12 -40.25
C ASP A 152 -8.49 21.38 -41.45
N GLU A 153 -7.16 21.49 -41.61
CA GLU A 153 -6.37 20.79 -42.62
C GLU A 153 -6.28 19.28 -42.40
N GLU A 154 -6.44 18.82 -41.15
CA GLU A 154 -6.47 17.39 -40.79
C GLU A 154 -7.82 16.75 -41.13
N ILE A 155 -8.86 17.56 -41.39
CA ILE A 155 -10.20 17.10 -41.72
C ILE A 155 -10.38 17.16 -43.25
N PRO A 156 -10.40 16.02 -43.96
CA PRO A 156 -10.51 16.00 -45.42
C PRO A 156 -11.90 16.43 -45.93
N VAL A 157 -12.88 16.54 -45.04
CA VAL A 157 -14.28 16.85 -45.36
C VAL A 157 -14.58 18.28 -44.94
N ARG A 158 -15.04 19.09 -45.89
CA ARG A 158 -15.53 20.45 -45.58
C ARG A 158 -16.81 20.35 -44.75
N PRO A 159 -16.97 21.15 -43.68
CA PRO A 159 -18.22 21.22 -42.94
C PRO A 159 -19.40 21.48 -43.89
N PHE A 160 -20.50 20.76 -43.72
CA PHE A 160 -21.72 21.03 -44.48
C PHE A 160 -22.34 22.33 -43.98
N ILE A 161 -22.41 23.34 -44.86
CA ILE A 161 -23.01 24.63 -44.57
C ILE A 161 -24.40 24.66 -45.23
N PRO A 162 -25.49 24.88 -44.48
CA PRO A 162 -26.83 25.05 -45.04
C PRO A 162 -26.90 26.27 -45.99
N PRO A 163 -27.72 26.24 -47.06
CA PRO A 163 -27.82 27.36 -48.01
C PRO A 163 -28.17 28.72 -47.39
N SER A 164 -28.93 28.72 -46.29
CA SER A 164 -29.27 29.93 -45.52
C SER A 164 -28.07 30.54 -44.80
N GLU A 165 -27.14 29.71 -44.33
CA GLU A 165 -25.93 30.13 -43.62
C GLU A 165 -24.82 30.51 -44.60
N GLN A 166 -24.79 29.87 -45.77
CA GLN A 166 -23.89 30.21 -46.86
C GLN A 166 -24.13 31.63 -47.38
N ALA A 167 -25.38 32.06 -47.52
CA ALA A 167 -25.72 33.44 -47.89
C ALA A 167 -25.23 34.48 -46.87
N ILE A 168 -25.24 34.14 -45.57
CA ILE A 168 -24.73 35.01 -44.50
C ILE A 168 -23.19 35.07 -44.56
N LEU A 169 -22.55 33.93 -44.77
CA LEU A 169 -21.09 33.84 -44.90
C LEU A 169 -20.59 34.58 -46.15
N ASP A 170 -21.29 34.47 -47.28
CA ASP A 170 -20.96 35.16 -48.52
C ASP A 170 -21.18 36.68 -48.39
N ALA A 171 -22.24 37.11 -47.71
CA ALA A 171 -22.46 38.52 -47.38
C ALA A 171 -21.34 39.07 -46.49
N LYS A 172 -20.95 38.31 -45.46
CA LYS A 172 -19.83 38.65 -44.56
C LYS A 172 -18.49 38.67 -45.29
N ASN A 173 -18.22 37.69 -46.15
CA ASN A 173 -17.01 37.66 -46.97
C ASN A 173 -16.97 38.83 -47.95
N SER A 174 -18.09 39.20 -48.56
CA SER A 174 -18.18 40.37 -49.44
C SER A 174 -17.92 41.67 -48.69
N GLU A 175 -18.40 41.79 -47.45
CA GLU A 175 -18.13 42.93 -46.57
C GLU A 175 -16.67 42.96 -46.10
N GLU A 176 -16.08 41.82 -45.73
CA GLU A 176 -14.67 41.70 -45.38
C GLU A 176 -13.75 41.98 -46.57
N GLU A 177 -14.13 41.58 -47.79
CA GLU A 177 -13.37 41.86 -49.01
C GLU A 177 -13.44 43.35 -49.36
N LYS A 178 -14.62 43.98 -49.21
CA LYS A 178 -14.75 45.44 -49.32
C LYS A 178 -13.90 46.16 -48.27
N ASN A 179 -13.89 45.68 -47.03
CA ASN A 179 -13.06 46.23 -45.95
C ASN A 179 -11.57 46.02 -46.22
N LYS A 180 -11.16 44.87 -46.78
CA LYS A 180 -9.78 44.62 -47.21
C LYS A 180 -9.39 45.55 -48.35
N ILE A 181 -10.26 45.77 -49.33
CA ILE A 181 -9.99 46.70 -50.43
C ILE A 181 -9.90 48.15 -49.92
N LEU A 182 -10.76 48.54 -48.98
CA LEU A 182 -10.69 49.83 -48.31
C LEU A 182 -9.39 49.99 -47.51
N HIS A 183 -9.02 49.00 -46.70
CA HIS A 183 -7.75 49.00 -45.98
C HIS A 183 -6.55 48.98 -46.93
N LEU A 184 -6.59 48.24 -48.04
CA LEU A 184 -5.55 48.29 -49.06
C LEU A 184 -5.50 49.64 -49.78
N ALA A 185 -6.64 50.31 -49.95
CA ALA A 185 -6.69 51.65 -50.53
C ALA A 185 -6.20 52.71 -49.53
N GLU A 186 -6.48 52.55 -48.24
CA GLU A 186 -5.93 53.38 -47.15
C GLU A 186 -4.43 53.13 -46.96
N ASP A 187 -3.99 51.87 -46.91
CA ASP A 187 -2.58 51.48 -46.89
C ASP A 187 -1.88 51.97 -48.15
N PHE A 188 -2.50 51.86 -49.33
CA PHE A 188 -1.96 52.42 -50.57
C PHE A 188 -1.88 53.94 -50.50
N ARG A 189 -2.90 54.60 -49.93
CA ARG A 189 -2.90 56.05 -49.74
C ARG A 189 -1.80 56.47 -48.77
N ASP A 190 -1.61 55.79 -47.65
CA ASP A 190 -0.58 56.07 -46.65
C ASP A 190 0.80 55.72 -47.18
N THR A 191 0.95 54.61 -47.91
CA THR A 191 2.20 54.23 -48.60
C THR A 191 2.54 55.23 -49.71
N ALA A 192 1.54 55.70 -50.46
CA ALA A 192 1.71 56.72 -51.50
C ALA A 192 1.99 58.10 -50.87
N LEU A 193 1.36 58.46 -49.75
CA LEU A 193 1.66 59.68 -49.00
C LEU A 193 3.10 59.64 -48.46
N THR A 194 3.50 58.49 -47.92
CA THR A 194 4.87 58.20 -47.46
C THR A 194 5.84 58.33 -48.64
N ASN A 195 5.55 57.74 -49.80
CA ASN A 195 6.42 57.85 -50.98
C ASN A 195 6.44 59.24 -51.62
N MET A 196 5.33 59.98 -51.65
CA MET A 196 5.25 61.33 -52.23
C MET A 196 5.86 62.40 -51.30
N MET A 197 6.04 62.10 -50.01
CA MET A 197 6.86 62.86 -49.07
C MET A 197 8.24 62.24 -48.80
N ASN A 198 8.73 61.34 -49.66
CA ASN A 198 9.99 60.60 -49.46
C ASN A 198 10.14 59.85 -48.12
N GLY A 199 9.08 59.69 -47.31
CA GLY A 199 8.97 58.78 -46.18
C GLY A 199 9.99 58.99 -45.06
N VAL A 200 10.71 60.09 -45.09
CA VAL A 200 11.94 60.30 -44.34
C VAL A 200 11.79 61.68 -43.70
N LEU A 201 11.13 61.70 -42.54
CA LEU A 201 10.97 62.90 -41.72
C LEU A 201 12.36 63.48 -41.33
N GLU A 202 13.38 62.61 -41.29
CA GLU A 202 14.79 62.96 -41.11
C GLU A 202 15.63 62.11 -42.06
N VAL A 203 16.40 62.75 -42.95
CA VAL A 203 17.37 62.04 -43.81
C VAL A 203 18.34 61.29 -42.91
N LYS A 204 18.14 59.98 -42.80
CA LYS A 204 19.06 59.14 -42.06
C LYS A 204 20.38 59.19 -42.77
N TRP A 205 21.44 59.43 -42.01
CA TRP A 205 22.81 59.42 -42.49
C TRP A 205 23.13 58.15 -43.31
N GLU A 206 22.50 57.02 -42.94
CA GLU A 206 22.56 55.72 -43.61
C GLU A 206 22.11 55.76 -45.08
N ASP A 207 21.11 56.57 -45.43
CA ASP A 207 20.56 56.68 -46.79
C ASP A 207 21.37 57.63 -47.68
N GLU A 208 22.11 58.57 -47.08
CA GLU A 208 23.07 59.40 -47.80
C GLU A 208 24.29 58.57 -48.24
N LEU A 209 24.72 57.61 -47.42
CA LEU A 209 25.84 56.71 -47.73
C LEU A 209 25.55 55.77 -48.92
N LYS A 210 24.28 55.49 -49.19
CA LYS A 210 23.83 54.67 -50.33
C LYS A 210 23.93 55.44 -51.66
N LYS A 211 23.86 56.78 -51.64
CA LYS A 211 23.96 57.59 -52.86
C LYS A 211 25.42 57.68 -53.32
N ASN A 212 25.72 57.19 -54.52
CA ASN A 212 27.04 57.33 -55.11
C ASN A 212 27.25 58.78 -55.59
N VAL A 213 28.47 59.31 -55.45
CA VAL A 213 28.84 60.60 -56.02
C VAL A 213 28.73 60.51 -57.55
N PRO A 214 27.97 61.39 -58.22
CA PRO A 214 27.85 61.36 -59.68
C PRO A 214 29.21 61.62 -60.32
N LYS A 215 29.54 60.85 -61.35
CA LYS A 215 30.78 61.04 -62.11
C LYS A 215 30.75 62.40 -62.82
N PRO A 216 31.83 63.17 -62.80
CA PRO A 216 31.89 64.44 -63.53
C PRO A 216 31.68 64.22 -65.03
N GLU A 217 31.00 65.16 -65.69
CA GLU A 217 30.72 65.09 -67.14
C GLU A 217 31.98 64.94 -67.98
N CYS A 218 33.11 65.51 -67.53
CA CYS A 218 34.40 65.39 -68.20
C CYS A 218 34.91 63.94 -68.26
N MET A 219 34.65 63.10 -67.25
CA MET A 219 35.02 61.67 -67.24
C MET A 219 34.07 60.80 -68.08
N LEU A 220 32.88 61.30 -68.39
CA LEU A 220 31.87 60.58 -69.18
C LEU A 220 31.96 60.91 -70.68
N GLN A 221 32.35 62.13 -71.03
CA GLN A 221 32.25 62.65 -72.41
C GLN A 221 33.60 62.90 -73.11
N LYS A 222 34.71 63.14 -72.37
CA LYS A 222 36.01 63.51 -72.96
C LYS A 222 37.06 62.42 -72.75
N LYS A 223 37.94 62.22 -73.75
CA LYS A 223 39.13 61.37 -73.60
C LYS A 223 40.19 62.08 -72.75
N THR A 224 41.02 61.31 -72.05
CA THR A 224 42.05 61.77 -71.09
C THR A 224 43.03 62.81 -71.65
N GLU A 225 43.18 62.87 -72.97
CA GLU A 225 44.08 63.78 -73.69
C GLU A 225 43.55 65.21 -73.82
N PHE A 226 42.24 65.45 -73.64
CA PHE A 226 41.58 66.74 -73.83
C PHE A 226 41.08 67.40 -72.53
N TYR A 227 41.64 67.02 -71.38
CA TYR A 227 41.25 67.63 -70.10
C TYR A 227 41.72 69.08 -69.99
N ASN A 228 40.77 70.00 -69.77
CA ASN A 228 41.06 71.39 -69.46
C ASN A 228 41.44 71.54 -67.97
N LYS A 229 42.07 72.66 -67.56
CA LYS A 229 42.44 72.92 -66.15
C LYS A 229 41.23 72.86 -65.20
N GLU A 230 40.04 73.23 -65.68
CA GLU A 230 38.78 73.12 -64.94
C GLU A 230 38.29 71.67 -64.81
N ASP A 231 38.51 70.85 -65.84
CA ASP A 231 38.18 69.41 -65.82
C ASP A 231 39.04 68.67 -64.78
N VAL A 232 40.33 69.01 -64.68
CA VAL A 232 41.25 68.44 -63.66
C VAL A 232 40.82 68.84 -62.24
N ARG A 233 40.32 70.07 -62.06
CA ARG A 233 39.80 70.53 -60.75
C ARG A 233 38.49 69.83 -60.37
N ALA A 234 37.61 69.58 -61.34
CA ALA A 234 36.38 68.82 -61.14
C ALA A 234 36.67 67.36 -60.76
N ILE A 235 37.68 66.73 -61.38
CA ILE A 235 38.15 65.38 -61.04
C ILE A 235 38.72 65.34 -59.61
N GLY A 236 39.59 66.29 -59.24
CA GLY A 236 40.14 66.34 -57.88
C GLY A 236 39.07 66.57 -56.80
N ASN A 237 38.01 67.33 -57.11
CA ASN A 237 36.86 67.49 -56.21
C ASN A 237 36.00 66.21 -56.12
N TYR A 238 35.85 65.49 -57.22
CA TYR A 238 35.18 64.19 -57.25
C TYR A 238 35.93 63.15 -56.42
N GLU A 239 37.24 63.02 -56.62
CA GLU A 239 38.11 62.10 -55.87
C GLU A 239 38.03 62.35 -54.36
N LYS A 240 38.10 63.62 -53.93
CA LYS A 240 37.94 63.99 -52.51
C LYS A 240 36.57 63.60 -51.96
N LYS A 241 35.49 63.84 -52.71
CA LYS A 241 34.13 63.46 -52.30
C LYS A 241 33.96 61.93 -52.24
N THR A 242 34.55 61.19 -53.17
CA THR A 242 34.54 59.71 -53.14
C THR A 242 35.35 59.15 -51.97
N GLN A 243 36.50 59.75 -51.63
CA GLN A 243 37.30 59.35 -50.47
C GLN A 243 36.56 59.62 -49.16
N GLN A 244 35.89 60.77 -49.04
CA GLN A 244 35.03 61.08 -47.88
C GLN A 244 33.89 60.07 -47.74
N LEU A 245 33.17 59.78 -48.83
CA LEU A 245 32.09 58.78 -48.84
C LEU A 245 32.60 57.38 -48.45
N GLN A 246 33.79 57.00 -48.92
CA GLN A 246 34.39 55.70 -48.58
C GLN A 246 34.83 55.63 -47.10
N SER A 247 35.38 56.72 -46.56
CA SER A 247 35.66 56.85 -45.12
C SER A 247 34.39 56.72 -44.29
N ASP A 248 33.30 57.39 -44.68
CA ASP A 248 32.06 57.35 -43.93
C ASP A 248 31.33 56.00 -44.05
N ARG A 249 31.40 55.33 -45.20
CA ARG A 249 30.98 53.92 -45.35
C ARG A 249 31.78 52.99 -44.45
N HIS A 250 33.09 53.21 -44.31
CA HIS A 250 33.92 52.40 -43.41
C HIS A 250 33.55 52.60 -41.94
N LYS A 251 33.29 53.84 -41.50
CA LYS A 251 32.78 54.14 -40.15
C LYS A 251 31.43 53.47 -39.91
N TYR A 252 30.52 53.55 -40.88
CA TYR A 252 29.21 52.91 -40.78
C TYR A 252 29.32 51.38 -40.69
N LYS A 253 30.21 50.77 -41.48
CA LYS A 253 30.51 49.34 -41.40
C LYS A 253 31.05 48.94 -40.01
N SER A 254 31.93 49.75 -39.43
CA SER A 254 32.42 49.54 -38.05
C SER A 254 31.28 49.63 -37.03
N LEU A 255 30.37 50.60 -37.17
CA LEU A 255 29.19 50.74 -36.31
C LEU A 255 28.26 49.53 -36.41
N LEU A 256 28.01 49.03 -37.62
CA LEU A 256 27.22 47.81 -37.84
C LEU A 256 27.87 46.58 -37.21
N GLN A 257 29.20 46.46 -37.30
CA GLN A 257 29.94 45.37 -36.68
C GLN A 257 29.85 45.42 -35.14
N ASP A 258 29.96 46.61 -34.55
CA ASP A 258 29.80 46.81 -33.10
C ASP A 258 28.35 46.52 -32.64
N GLU A 259 27.35 46.96 -33.40
CA GLU A 259 25.95 46.65 -33.12
C GLU A 259 25.69 45.14 -33.20
N PHE A 260 26.18 44.48 -34.26
CA PHE A 260 26.08 43.04 -34.44
C PHE A 260 26.70 42.27 -33.26
N GLN A 261 27.88 42.69 -32.81
CA GLN A 261 28.56 42.08 -31.67
C GLN A 261 27.75 42.26 -30.37
N LYS A 262 27.21 43.46 -30.12
CA LYS A 262 26.37 43.74 -28.96
C LYS A 262 25.09 42.91 -28.97
N LEU A 263 24.40 42.82 -30.10
CA LEU A 263 23.20 42.00 -30.25
C LEU A 263 23.49 40.51 -30.08
N SER A 264 24.62 40.03 -30.60
CA SER A 264 25.07 38.64 -30.44
C SER A 264 25.36 38.28 -28.97
N VAL A 265 26.00 39.18 -28.23
CA VAL A 265 26.23 39.01 -26.79
C VAL A 265 24.91 39.02 -26.01
N ASN A 266 24.02 39.98 -26.30
CA ASN A 266 22.70 40.05 -25.67
C ASN A 266 21.86 38.79 -25.92
N LEU A 267 21.87 38.27 -27.16
CA LEU A 267 21.20 37.02 -27.51
C LEU A 267 21.73 35.85 -26.67
N ARG A 268 23.07 35.72 -26.58
CA ARG A 268 23.73 34.67 -25.80
C ARG A 268 23.40 34.77 -24.31
N ASP A 269 23.39 35.97 -23.75
CA ASP A 269 23.10 36.18 -22.33
C ASP A 269 21.62 35.97 -22.00
N SER A 270 20.72 36.32 -22.92
CA SER A 270 19.29 36.00 -22.83
C SER A 270 19.06 34.48 -22.79
N ILE A 271 19.73 33.72 -23.67
CA ILE A 271 19.66 32.25 -23.70
C ILE A 271 20.24 31.64 -22.42
N LYS A 272 21.41 32.10 -21.96
CA LYS A 272 22.03 31.63 -20.71
C LYS A 272 21.13 31.87 -19.50
N THR A 273 20.52 33.05 -19.42
CA THR A 273 19.60 33.41 -18.34
C THR A 273 18.35 32.54 -18.35
N PHE A 274 17.80 32.27 -19.53
CA PHE A 274 16.70 31.34 -19.70
C PHE A 274 17.06 29.92 -19.24
N ASN A 275 18.19 29.37 -19.72
CA ASN A 275 18.64 28.03 -19.35
C ASN A 275 18.88 27.89 -17.84
N ARG A 276 19.42 28.92 -17.18
CA ARG A 276 19.58 28.93 -15.72
C ARG A 276 18.23 28.84 -15.01
N LYS A 277 17.28 29.69 -15.38
CA LYS A 277 15.93 29.67 -14.79
C LYS A 277 15.20 28.35 -15.06
N LEU A 278 15.40 27.76 -16.25
CA LEU A 278 14.85 26.45 -16.58
C LEU A 278 15.43 25.34 -15.69
N SER A 279 16.75 25.37 -15.43
CA SER A 279 17.40 24.45 -14.50
C SER A 279 16.85 24.59 -13.08
N GLU A 280 16.68 25.82 -12.59
CA GLU A 280 16.05 26.10 -11.28
C GLU A 280 14.61 25.53 -11.21
N SER A 281 13.80 25.69 -12.26
CA SER A 281 12.45 25.12 -12.34
C SER A 281 12.45 23.59 -12.41
N ASN A 282 13.42 22.99 -13.09
CA ASN A 282 13.58 21.53 -13.12
C ASN A 282 14.00 20.98 -11.75
N ASN A 283 14.87 21.67 -11.02
CA ASN A 283 15.21 21.31 -9.64
C ASN A 283 13.99 21.40 -8.73
N LEU A 284 13.17 22.45 -8.88
CA LEU A 284 11.89 22.55 -8.16
C LEU A 284 10.96 21.38 -8.50
N LYS A 285 10.91 20.92 -9.75
CA LYS A 285 10.16 19.72 -10.15
C LYS A 285 10.62 18.49 -9.38
N PHE A 286 11.93 18.22 -9.34
CA PHE A 286 12.47 17.08 -8.60
C PHE A 286 12.09 17.11 -7.12
N HIS A 287 12.11 18.29 -6.51
CA HIS A 287 11.70 18.45 -5.13
C HIS A 287 10.20 18.20 -4.91
N VAL A 288 9.34 18.70 -5.81
CA VAL A 288 7.90 18.46 -5.76
C VAL A 288 7.58 16.98 -5.98
N ASP A 289 8.21 16.34 -6.97
CA ASP A 289 8.06 14.91 -7.25
C ASP A 289 8.53 14.06 -6.05
N SER A 290 9.63 14.44 -5.40
CA SER A 290 10.10 13.82 -4.16
C SER A 290 9.06 13.94 -3.03
N GLY A 291 8.49 15.14 -2.84
CA GLY A 291 7.40 15.36 -1.88
C GLY A 291 6.16 14.53 -2.17
N MET A 292 5.77 14.41 -3.44
CA MET A 292 4.64 13.56 -3.86
C MET A 292 4.91 12.08 -3.58
N ASN A 293 6.10 11.60 -3.94
CA ASN A 293 6.52 10.22 -3.70
C ASN A 293 6.58 9.89 -2.21
N GLN A 294 7.00 10.85 -1.38
CA GLN A 294 6.99 10.67 0.07
C GLN A 294 5.57 10.53 0.62
N GLN A 295 4.62 11.35 0.18
CA GLN A 295 3.21 11.22 0.59
C GLN A 295 2.64 9.87 0.20
N ASN A 296 2.86 9.44 -1.05
CA ASN A 296 2.47 8.11 -1.52
C ASN A 296 3.11 6.98 -0.69
N LEU A 297 4.38 7.12 -0.32
CA LEU A 297 5.08 6.14 0.52
C LEU A 297 4.49 6.06 1.93
N ILE A 298 4.09 7.19 2.51
CA ILE A 298 3.43 7.22 3.81
C ILE A 298 2.12 6.45 3.75
N VAL A 299 1.28 6.72 2.75
CA VAL A 299 0.01 6.00 2.52
C VAL A 299 0.25 4.49 2.39
N ASN A 300 1.19 4.08 1.52
CA ASN A 300 1.52 2.67 1.31
C ASN A 300 1.99 1.98 2.60
N ARG A 301 2.80 2.66 3.42
CA ARG A 301 3.24 2.14 4.72
C ARG A 301 2.07 1.96 5.69
N GLN A 302 1.11 2.88 5.70
CA GLN A 302 -0.07 2.73 6.54
C GLN A 302 -0.94 1.56 6.09
N ILE A 303 -1.14 1.38 4.79
CA ILE A 303 -1.90 0.23 4.24
C ILE A 303 -1.28 -1.09 4.70
N ILE A 304 0.05 -1.24 4.60
CA ILE A 304 0.76 -2.44 5.06
C ILE A 304 0.55 -2.68 6.56
N LYS A 305 0.69 -1.64 7.39
CA LYS A 305 0.45 -1.76 8.84
C LYS A 305 -0.99 -2.15 9.16
N GLN A 306 -1.97 -1.63 8.43
CA GLN A 306 -3.38 -1.98 8.64
C GLN A 306 -3.67 -3.42 8.22
N LYS A 307 -3.10 -3.89 7.12
CA LYS A 307 -3.17 -5.30 6.73
C LYS A 307 -2.62 -6.21 7.83
N GLN A 308 -1.43 -5.91 8.37
CA GLN A 308 -0.84 -6.67 9.47
C GLN A 308 -1.74 -6.70 10.71
N ARG A 309 -2.39 -5.59 11.04
CA ARG A 309 -3.36 -5.53 12.15
C ARG A 309 -4.55 -6.46 11.93
N ILE A 310 -5.08 -6.51 10.71
CA ILE A 310 -6.18 -7.42 10.35
C ILE A 310 -5.73 -8.87 10.47
N GLU A 311 -4.56 -9.22 9.93
CA GLU A 311 -4.01 -10.58 10.01
C GLU A 311 -3.79 -11.04 11.46
N ILE A 312 -3.23 -10.18 12.32
CA ILE A 312 -3.06 -10.47 13.75
C ILE A 312 -4.41 -10.65 14.43
N SER A 313 -5.40 -9.80 14.11
CA SER A 313 -6.74 -9.91 14.70
C SER A 313 -7.44 -11.22 14.32
N GLN A 314 -7.28 -11.67 13.07
CA GLN A 314 -7.79 -12.97 12.62
C GLN A 314 -7.09 -14.12 13.36
N MET A 315 -5.76 -14.07 13.47
CA MET A 315 -4.99 -15.08 14.21
C MET A 315 -5.39 -15.13 15.69
N GLU A 316 -5.65 -13.98 16.32
CA GLU A 316 -6.15 -13.90 17.69
C GLU A 316 -7.52 -14.57 17.83
N GLN A 317 -8.44 -14.31 16.89
CA GLN A 317 -9.77 -14.95 16.87
C GLN A 317 -9.67 -16.47 16.73
N ASP A 318 -8.81 -16.97 15.85
CA ASP A 318 -8.58 -18.41 15.67
C ASP A 318 -8.02 -19.06 16.94
N ILE A 319 -7.08 -18.40 17.62
CA ILE A 319 -6.54 -18.88 18.89
C ILE A 319 -7.63 -18.92 19.97
N ILE A 320 -8.45 -17.87 20.07
CA ILE A 320 -9.57 -17.82 21.02
C ILE A 320 -10.55 -18.97 20.76
N GLN A 321 -10.88 -19.26 19.50
CA GLN A 321 -11.75 -20.38 19.15
C GLN A 321 -11.14 -21.73 19.54
N LYS A 322 -9.83 -21.93 19.29
CA LYS A 322 -9.11 -23.14 19.70
C LYS A 322 -9.08 -23.31 21.22
N ILE A 323 -8.84 -22.24 21.96
CA ILE A 323 -8.87 -22.27 23.44
C ILE A 323 -10.24 -22.72 23.92
N LYS A 324 -11.32 -22.11 23.42
CA LYS A 324 -12.69 -22.51 23.79
C LYS A 324 -12.99 -23.98 23.48
N LEU A 325 -12.53 -24.49 22.33
CA LEU A 325 -12.69 -25.89 21.98
C LEU A 325 -11.93 -26.81 22.95
N HIS A 326 -10.71 -26.44 23.31
CA HIS A 326 -9.90 -27.22 24.25
C HIS A 326 -10.45 -27.17 25.68
N GLU A 327 -10.96 -26.02 26.13
CA GLU A 327 -11.66 -25.89 27.42
C GLU A 327 -12.87 -26.83 27.48
N GLY A 328 -13.72 -26.84 26.45
CA GLY A 328 -14.85 -27.78 26.39
C GLY A 328 -14.43 -29.25 26.42
N ARG A 329 -13.37 -29.62 25.69
CA ARG A 329 -12.83 -31.00 25.74
C ARG A 329 -12.25 -31.35 27.11
N VAL A 330 -11.68 -30.39 27.83
CA VAL A 330 -11.19 -30.60 29.19
C VAL A 330 -12.36 -30.84 30.14
N GLU A 331 -13.44 -30.05 30.03
CA GLU A 331 -14.66 -30.25 30.82
C GLU A 331 -15.29 -31.63 30.58
N GLU A 332 -15.42 -32.05 29.31
CA GLU A 332 -15.89 -33.39 28.95
C GLU A 332 -15.01 -34.49 29.55
N ASN A 333 -13.69 -34.38 29.38
CA ASN A 333 -12.73 -35.35 29.94
C ASN A 333 -12.78 -35.39 31.47
N GLN A 334 -12.98 -34.25 32.14
CA GLN A 334 -13.15 -34.19 33.59
C GLN A 334 -14.44 -34.91 34.02
N ALA A 335 -15.55 -34.73 33.29
CA ALA A 335 -16.79 -35.46 33.55
C ALA A 335 -16.61 -36.97 33.40
N TYR A 336 -15.93 -37.43 32.34
CA TYR A 336 -15.60 -38.84 32.17
C TYR A 336 -14.69 -39.37 33.28
N ALA A 337 -13.69 -38.59 33.71
CA ALA A 337 -12.81 -38.98 34.80
C ALA A 337 -13.56 -39.15 36.12
N ILE A 338 -14.53 -38.27 36.42
CA ILE A 338 -15.40 -38.39 37.60
C ILE A 338 -16.24 -39.67 37.50
N LEU A 339 -16.89 -39.91 36.36
CA LEU A 339 -17.73 -41.11 36.16
C LEU A 339 -16.93 -42.41 36.31
N ILE A 340 -15.73 -42.47 35.72
CA ILE A 340 -14.83 -43.62 35.87
C ILE A 340 -14.40 -43.78 37.32
N TYR A 341 -14.09 -42.68 38.01
CA TYR A 341 -13.70 -42.72 39.41
C TYR A 341 -14.82 -43.25 40.30
N GLU A 342 -16.07 -42.80 40.09
CA GLU A 342 -17.25 -43.29 40.79
C GLU A 342 -17.48 -44.80 40.56
N ALA A 343 -17.44 -45.24 39.30
CA ALA A 343 -17.57 -46.67 38.96
C ALA A 343 -16.45 -47.52 39.62
N LEU A 344 -15.23 -47.00 39.68
CA LEU A 344 -14.10 -47.65 40.33
C LEU A 344 -14.29 -47.74 41.85
N GLN A 345 -14.83 -46.69 42.50
CA GLN A 345 -15.17 -46.73 43.92
C GLN A 345 -16.27 -47.74 44.21
N GLU A 346 -17.30 -47.79 43.37
CA GLU A 346 -18.37 -48.79 43.50
C GLU A 346 -17.81 -50.22 43.38
N CYS A 347 -16.96 -50.48 42.38
CA CYS A 347 -16.28 -51.76 42.23
C CYS A 347 -15.43 -52.11 43.47
N LYS A 348 -14.70 -51.14 44.04
CA LYS A 348 -13.91 -51.35 45.28
C LYS A 348 -14.79 -51.68 46.48
N ILE A 349 -15.89 -50.96 46.67
CA ILE A 349 -16.85 -51.21 47.75
C ILE A 349 -17.45 -52.61 47.58
N ASN A 350 -17.84 -52.97 46.37
CA ASN A 350 -18.37 -54.30 46.05
C ASN A 350 -17.33 -55.39 46.37
N MET A 351 -16.08 -55.25 45.94
CA MET A 351 -15.01 -56.20 46.28
C MET A 351 -14.77 -56.32 47.79
N GLN A 352 -14.78 -55.21 48.53
CA GLN A 352 -14.61 -55.25 50.00
C GLN A 352 -15.81 -55.92 50.70
N SER A 353 -17.03 -55.62 50.26
CA SER A 353 -18.25 -56.30 50.70
C SER A 353 -18.15 -57.80 50.44
N MET A 354 -17.60 -58.20 49.29
CA MET A 354 -17.42 -59.61 49.01
C MET A 354 -16.37 -60.27 49.91
N ALA A 355 -15.20 -59.65 50.08
CA ALA A 355 -14.16 -60.15 50.97
C ALA A 355 -14.62 -60.26 52.45
N THR A 356 -15.52 -59.37 52.90
CA THR A 356 -16.08 -59.45 54.27
C THR A 356 -17.08 -60.60 54.43
N LYS A 357 -17.99 -60.80 53.47
CA LYS A 357 -18.90 -61.96 53.45
C LYS A 357 -18.14 -63.29 53.39
N GLU A 358 -17.08 -63.35 52.59
CA GLU A 358 -16.20 -64.51 52.52
C GLU A 358 -15.64 -64.89 53.90
N LYS A 359 -15.13 -63.90 54.65
CA LYS A 359 -14.63 -64.09 56.02
C LYS A 359 -15.73 -64.49 57.00
N GLN A 360 -16.95 -63.99 56.83
CA GLN A 360 -18.09 -64.36 57.67
C GLN A 360 -18.48 -65.84 57.47
N LEU A 361 -18.53 -66.32 56.22
CA LEU A 361 -18.80 -67.73 55.93
C LEU A 361 -17.73 -68.65 56.53
N GLU A 362 -16.45 -68.26 56.46
CA GLU A 362 -15.37 -69.04 57.10
C GLU A 362 -15.49 -69.04 58.63
N LYS A 363 -15.85 -67.91 59.25
CA LYS A 363 -16.10 -67.84 60.70
C LYS A 363 -17.30 -68.67 61.12
N ALA A 364 -18.40 -68.64 60.36
CA ALA A 364 -19.59 -69.46 60.62
C ALA A 364 -19.26 -70.95 60.56
N TYR A 365 -18.49 -71.37 59.56
CA TYR A 365 -17.96 -72.73 59.51
C TYR A 365 -17.13 -73.04 60.75
N ARG A 366 -16.11 -72.24 61.10
CA ARG A 366 -15.25 -72.53 62.26
C ARG A 366 -16.03 -72.60 63.58
N LYS A 367 -17.07 -71.78 63.76
CA LYS A 367 -17.91 -71.76 64.95
C LYS A 367 -18.67 -73.08 65.14
N ASP A 368 -19.27 -73.61 64.08
CA ASP A 368 -20.11 -74.82 64.17
C ASP A 368 -19.30 -76.10 64.40
N PHE A 369 -17.99 -76.08 64.13
CA PHE A 369 -17.08 -77.23 64.35
C PHE A 369 -16.14 -77.04 65.54
N GLN A 370 -16.27 -75.96 66.33
CA GLN A 370 -15.34 -75.63 67.42
C GLN A 370 -15.34 -76.66 68.56
N ASP A 371 -16.50 -77.30 68.79
CA ASP A 371 -16.73 -78.23 69.91
C ASP A 371 -16.27 -79.67 69.59
N LEU A 372 -15.78 -79.91 68.36
CA LEU A 372 -15.33 -81.23 67.89
C LEU A 372 -13.83 -81.46 68.16
N PRO A 373 -13.36 -82.71 68.30
CA PRO A 373 -11.94 -83.03 68.43
C PRO A 373 -11.08 -82.49 67.27
N PRO A 374 -9.84 -82.00 67.51
CA PRO A 374 -8.99 -81.39 66.47
C PRO A 374 -8.75 -82.24 65.22
N ILE A 375 -8.66 -83.57 65.39
CA ILE A 375 -8.48 -84.53 64.29
C ILE A 375 -9.70 -84.54 63.35
N ILE A 376 -10.90 -84.46 63.93
CA ILE A 376 -12.16 -84.39 63.17
C ILE A 376 -12.31 -83.04 62.50
N GLN A 377 -11.89 -81.94 63.15
CA GLN A 377 -11.88 -80.60 62.54
C GLN A 377 -10.98 -80.53 61.30
N GLU A 378 -9.77 -81.11 61.35
CA GLU A 378 -8.83 -81.10 60.21
C GLU A 378 -9.39 -81.92 59.02
N GLN A 379 -9.96 -83.09 59.30
CA GLN A 379 -10.59 -83.94 58.29
C GLN A 379 -11.84 -83.27 57.69
N ALA A 380 -12.69 -82.68 58.53
CA ALA A 380 -13.86 -81.90 58.10
C ALA A 380 -13.46 -80.74 57.20
N PHE A 381 -12.37 -80.01 57.53
CA PHE A 381 -11.89 -78.89 56.73
C PHE A 381 -11.38 -79.32 55.35
N LYS A 382 -10.67 -80.46 55.27
CA LYS A 382 -10.24 -81.05 53.97
C LYS A 382 -11.46 -81.40 53.11
N LEU A 383 -12.51 -81.95 53.72
CA LEU A 383 -13.74 -82.30 53.01
C LEU A 383 -14.56 -81.06 52.63
N TYR A 384 -14.65 -80.06 53.50
CA TYR A 384 -15.28 -78.77 53.21
C TYR A 384 -14.64 -78.05 52.02
N LYS A 385 -13.31 -78.16 51.83
CA LYS A 385 -12.58 -77.55 50.71
C LYS A 385 -12.71 -78.27 49.37
N LYS A 386 -13.22 -79.50 49.32
CA LYS A 386 -13.41 -80.19 48.03
C LYS A 386 -14.47 -79.47 47.19
N ARG A 387 -14.20 -79.36 45.89
CA ARG A 387 -15.05 -78.68 44.89
C ARG A 387 -15.17 -79.55 43.63
N PRO A 388 -16.34 -79.61 42.99
CA PRO A 388 -16.43 -80.09 41.62
C PRO A 388 -15.63 -79.16 40.69
N LYS A 389 -14.95 -79.74 39.68
CA LYS A 389 -14.14 -78.97 38.73
C LYS A 389 -15.04 -78.43 37.62
N ILE A 390 -15.21 -77.11 37.54
CA ILE A 390 -15.86 -76.45 36.40
C ILE A 390 -15.22 -75.10 36.10
N ASN A 391 -15.26 -74.69 34.84
CA ASN A 391 -14.87 -73.34 34.42
C ASN A 391 -16.13 -72.47 34.26
N PHE A 392 -16.42 -71.64 35.27
CA PHE A 392 -17.58 -70.76 35.27
C PHE A 392 -17.61 -69.75 34.10
N ARG A 393 -16.48 -69.52 33.40
CA ARG A 393 -16.44 -68.68 32.19
C ARG A 393 -17.23 -69.25 31.01
N ILE A 394 -17.52 -70.55 31.01
CA ILE A 394 -18.33 -71.20 29.97
C ILE A 394 -19.83 -70.84 30.18
N ILE A 395 -20.22 -70.52 31.42
CA ILE A 395 -21.57 -70.13 31.81
C ILE A 395 -21.66 -68.60 31.74
N SER A 396 -21.79 -68.06 30.52
CA SER A 396 -21.60 -66.62 30.24
C SER A 396 -22.65 -65.63 30.79
N PRO A 397 -23.95 -65.97 30.99
CA PRO A 397 -24.91 -64.99 31.51
C PRO A 397 -24.91 -64.97 33.05
N ALA A 398 -24.74 -63.78 33.64
CA ALA A 398 -24.82 -63.57 35.10
C ALA A 398 -26.16 -64.01 35.72
N THR A 399 -27.25 -63.99 34.94
CA THR A 399 -28.57 -64.49 35.34
C THR A 399 -28.58 -66.01 35.52
N LEU A 400 -27.89 -66.74 34.65
CA LEU A 400 -27.78 -68.21 34.70
C LEU A 400 -26.90 -68.66 35.88
N LEU A 401 -25.83 -67.91 36.19
CA LEU A 401 -25.02 -68.13 37.39
C LEU A 401 -25.81 -67.86 38.68
N SER A 402 -26.67 -66.84 38.68
CA SER A 402 -27.56 -66.55 39.82
C SER A 402 -28.62 -67.65 40.04
N GLU A 403 -29.19 -68.19 38.96
CA GLU A 403 -30.08 -69.37 39.00
C GLU A 403 -29.33 -70.62 39.50
N LEU A 404 -28.11 -70.89 39.00
CA LEU A 404 -27.28 -72.00 39.45
C LEU A 404 -26.94 -71.89 40.94
N ALA A 405 -26.56 -70.69 41.39
CA ALA A 405 -26.26 -70.42 42.79
C ALA A 405 -27.45 -70.71 43.70
N LYS A 406 -28.68 -70.34 43.29
CA LYS A 406 -29.91 -70.70 44.01
C LYS A 406 -30.13 -72.20 44.02
N ALA A 407 -29.98 -72.87 42.87
CA ALA A 407 -30.15 -74.31 42.72
C ALA A 407 -29.20 -75.13 43.62
N VAL A 408 -27.97 -74.65 43.86
CA VAL A 408 -27.03 -75.29 44.79
C VAL A 408 -27.59 -75.39 46.22
N LEU A 409 -28.37 -74.39 46.65
CA LEU A 409 -28.99 -74.38 47.99
C LEU A 409 -30.34 -75.10 48.03
N THR A 410 -31.20 -74.88 47.03
CA THR A 410 -32.57 -75.44 47.03
C THR A 410 -32.63 -76.88 46.52
N ILE A 411 -31.58 -77.36 45.84
CA ILE A 411 -31.53 -78.68 45.18
C ILE A 411 -32.59 -78.81 44.05
N GLU A 412 -33.27 -77.71 43.72
CA GLU A 412 -34.29 -77.68 42.68
C GLU A 412 -33.68 -77.23 41.36
N MET A 413 -33.85 -78.05 40.33
CA MET A 413 -33.40 -77.76 38.98
C MET A 413 -34.50 -77.03 38.21
N THR A 414 -34.25 -75.80 37.78
CA THR A 414 -35.14 -75.06 36.88
C THR A 414 -34.96 -75.50 35.42
N PHE A 415 -36.02 -75.40 34.61
CA PHE A 415 -36.02 -75.81 33.19
C PHE A 415 -35.06 -74.98 32.30
N ALA A 416 -34.60 -73.82 32.79
CA ALA A 416 -33.75 -72.88 32.06
C ALA A 416 -32.23 -73.15 32.18
N MET A 417 -31.82 -74.24 32.85
CA MET A 417 -30.41 -74.53 33.13
C MET A 417 -29.71 -75.19 31.93
N THR A 418 -28.48 -74.76 31.61
CA THR A 418 -27.70 -75.38 30.53
C THR A 418 -27.15 -76.75 30.94
N GLN A 419 -26.73 -77.55 29.95
CA GLN A 419 -26.21 -78.89 30.17
C GLN A 419 -25.00 -78.90 31.12
N GLU A 420 -24.13 -77.89 31.04
CA GLU A 420 -22.97 -77.76 31.93
C GLU A 420 -23.37 -77.50 33.39
N CYS A 421 -24.45 -76.73 33.61
CA CYS A 421 -25.00 -76.50 34.94
C CYS A 421 -25.58 -77.79 35.55
N VAL A 422 -26.24 -78.59 34.74
CA VAL A 422 -26.80 -79.89 35.14
C VAL A 422 -25.67 -80.86 35.51
N GLU A 423 -24.60 -80.91 34.72
CA GLU A 423 -23.43 -81.74 35.00
C GLU A 423 -22.71 -81.31 36.30
N TYR A 424 -22.61 -80.00 36.54
CA TYR A 424 -22.07 -79.47 37.79
C TYR A 424 -22.89 -79.89 39.02
N MET A 425 -24.22 -79.76 38.94
CA MET A 425 -25.12 -80.15 40.02
C MET A 425 -25.03 -81.65 40.31
N LYS A 426 -24.99 -82.50 39.28
CA LYS A 426 -24.78 -83.95 39.46
C LYS A 426 -23.43 -84.26 40.11
N ALA A 427 -22.36 -83.57 39.72
CA ALA A 427 -21.05 -83.75 40.34
C ALA A 427 -21.02 -83.28 41.81
N LEU A 428 -21.80 -82.26 42.15
CA LEU A 428 -21.97 -81.80 43.53
C LEU A 428 -22.77 -82.80 44.38
N GLU A 429 -23.86 -83.36 43.84
CA GLU A 429 -24.65 -84.41 44.49
C GLU A 429 -23.81 -85.67 44.76
N GLN A 430 -23.00 -86.10 43.78
CA GLN A 430 -22.07 -87.21 43.96
C GLN A 430 -21.04 -86.94 45.06
N LEU A 431 -20.60 -85.68 45.19
CA LEU A 431 -19.63 -85.25 46.20
C LEU A 431 -20.25 -85.12 47.60
N ASP A 432 -21.55 -84.90 47.69
CA ASP A 432 -22.31 -84.84 48.94
C ASP A 432 -22.86 -86.21 49.39
N ALA A 433 -22.80 -87.23 48.53
CA ALA A 433 -23.15 -88.60 48.90
C ALA A 433 -22.22 -89.12 50.02
N TYR A 434 -22.79 -89.81 51.02
CA TYR A 434 -22.03 -90.41 52.13
C TYR A 434 -21.30 -91.70 51.69
N VAL A 435 -20.36 -91.55 50.75
CA VAL A 435 -19.60 -92.67 50.16
C VAL A 435 -18.10 -92.34 50.23
N GLY A 436 -17.32 -93.19 50.89
CA GLY A 436 -15.86 -92.97 51.06
C GLY A 436 -15.50 -91.94 52.14
N VAL A 437 -16.40 -91.69 53.10
CA VAL A 437 -16.18 -90.80 54.25
C VAL A 437 -15.38 -91.54 55.34
N PRO A 438 -14.39 -90.90 56.00
CA PRO A 438 -13.68 -91.50 57.13
C PRO A 438 -14.63 -91.93 58.26
N THR A 439 -14.36 -93.06 58.92
CA THR A 439 -15.17 -93.61 60.03
C THR A 439 -15.25 -92.72 61.26
N THR A 440 -14.49 -91.62 61.28
CA THR A 440 -14.45 -90.59 62.33
C THR A 440 -15.50 -89.50 62.15
N ILE A 441 -16.26 -89.50 61.04
CA ILE A 441 -17.26 -88.48 60.72
C ILE A 441 -18.64 -89.13 60.63
N ASP A 442 -19.48 -88.78 61.61
CA ASP A 442 -20.88 -89.21 61.65
C ASP A 442 -21.72 -88.50 60.58
N GLU A 443 -22.86 -89.12 60.22
CA GLU A 443 -23.80 -88.61 59.21
C GLU A 443 -24.28 -87.17 59.50
N ASN A 444 -24.50 -86.82 60.77
CA ASN A 444 -24.88 -85.47 61.19
C ASN A 444 -23.77 -84.44 60.93
N ILE A 445 -22.51 -84.81 61.18
CA ILE A 445 -21.35 -83.95 60.95
C ILE A 445 -21.12 -83.81 59.44
N TRP A 446 -21.30 -84.88 58.67
CA TRP A 446 -21.23 -84.85 57.22
C TRP A 446 -22.28 -83.92 56.59
N ASN A 447 -23.54 -84.02 57.03
CA ASN A 447 -24.61 -83.14 56.57
C ASN A 447 -24.31 -81.65 56.87
N LEU A 448 -23.70 -81.36 58.02
CA LEU A 448 -23.27 -80.01 58.38
C LEU A 448 -22.13 -79.52 57.47
N ILE A 449 -21.16 -80.38 57.13
CA ILE A 449 -20.08 -80.07 56.17
C ILE A 449 -20.66 -79.79 54.79
N CYS A 450 -21.56 -80.64 54.29
CA CYS A 450 -22.23 -80.46 53.00
C CYS A 450 -23.02 -79.15 52.96
N LYS A 451 -23.74 -78.81 54.03
CA LYS A 451 -24.46 -77.54 54.15
C LYS A 451 -23.51 -76.34 54.04
N HIS A 452 -22.45 -76.28 54.83
CA HIS A 452 -21.47 -75.18 54.76
C HIS A 452 -20.75 -75.13 53.42
N ARG A 453 -20.43 -76.28 52.83
CA ARG A 453 -19.82 -76.39 51.49
C ARG A 453 -20.75 -75.81 50.42
N ARG A 454 -22.05 -76.14 50.45
CA ARG A 454 -23.06 -75.60 49.52
C ARG A 454 -23.25 -74.09 49.67
N HIS A 455 -23.31 -73.58 50.91
CA HIS A 455 -23.39 -72.12 51.15
C HIS A 455 -22.13 -71.40 50.65
N ARG A 456 -20.97 -72.03 50.80
CA ARG A 456 -19.73 -71.47 50.29
C ARG A 456 -19.65 -71.50 48.76
N ILE A 457 -20.06 -72.60 48.14
CA ILE A 457 -20.12 -72.75 46.68
C ILE A 457 -21.13 -71.78 46.08
N GLU A 458 -22.31 -71.65 46.67
CA GLU A 458 -23.32 -70.68 46.24
C GLU A 458 -22.75 -69.26 46.21
N TYR A 459 -22.02 -68.89 47.25
CA TYR A 459 -21.40 -67.59 47.34
C TYR A 459 -20.28 -67.41 46.31
N GLU A 460 -19.45 -68.43 46.09
CA GLU A 460 -18.40 -68.44 45.05
C GLU A 460 -18.99 -68.30 43.64
N ILE A 461 -20.15 -68.93 43.36
CA ILE A 461 -20.85 -68.84 42.07
C ILE A 461 -21.48 -67.46 41.86
N ARG A 462 -22.01 -66.82 42.90
CA ARG A 462 -22.56 -65.44 42.79
C ARG A 462 -21.49 -64.38 42.58
N VAL A 463 -20.25 -64.66 42.95
CA VAL A 463 -19.10 -63.75 42.82
C VAL A 463 -18.33 -63.98 41.51
N SER A 464 -18.39 -65.19 40.95
CA SER A 464 -17.80 -65.55 39.64
C SER A 464 -18.55 -64.91 38.49
#